data_AF-A0A1C6HR22-F1
#
_entry.id   AF-A0A1C6HR22-F1
#
_cell.length_a   1.000
_cell.length_b   1.000
_cell.length_c   1.000
_cell.angle_alpha   90.00
_cell.angle_beta   90.00
_cell.angle_gamma   90.00
#
_symmetry.space_group_name_H-M   'P 1'
#
loop_
_entity.id
_entity.type
_entity.pdbx_description
1 polymer ?
#
loop_
_entity_poly.entity_id
_entity_poly.type
_entity_poly.pdbx_seq_one_letter_code
_entity_poly.pdbx_strand_id
1 'polypeptide(L)'
;MKIFKHIKKKQNNETINLHKVSINDTAGFSGVSKSIVLASTAFVVAVLLATASIIGNNKEDMIYSDIATLANEKLKSNDYSEAIELFKQAIKINPTDEELYIGLADSYNGVNESDMARETLETGYIETKSENIKTELKKLEESEPDSLPSYISKNNSSESSTESKPQDSSSEKSESSAQSSESSNEVSQSTDTKGIVSVKTINNDNLRKYSDTEIFKSTAEWFELSSKENLIGVDKINSSINELLNTYFKLNPSVYGAEGEDEIYYLVKSKGKRIETKISARVTYNSDYILSYVVDIDIQSPNTADSSSAIELHTIDMRTGKELSLNDVISGDENSIKNMITEAFSAEGIELSESDYETLKFYLDGDKVVIIGASGKAYISPIKVSDSVSLESEESVSSSETR
;
A
#
# COMPACT_ATOMS: atom_id res chain seq x y z
N MET A 1 17.95 73.72 -4.71
CA MET A 1 16.59 73.28 -4.32
C MET A 1 16.63 71.77 -4.10
N LYS A 2 16.20 71.27 -2.93
CA LYS A 2 16.27 69.86 -2.44
C LYS A 2 17.72 69.31 -2.32
N ILE A 3 18.29 69.19 -1.12
CA ILE A 3 18.07 68.16 -0.07
C ILE A 3 18.64 66.78 -0.48
N PHE A 4 19.82 66.45 0.06
CA PHE A 4 20.16 65.12 0.56
C PHE A 4 21.02 65.32 1.82
N LYS A 5 20.57 64.80 2.97
CA LYS A 5 21.25 64.90 4.26
C LYS A 5 21.39 63.49 4.83
N HIS A 6 22.59 63.16 5.32
CA HIS A 6 22.86 61.87 5.98
C HIS A 6 21.85 61.55 7.08
N ILE A 7 21.45 60.27 7.17
CA ILE A 7 20.99 59.65 8.41
C ILE A 7 21.78 58.36 8.64
N LYS A 8 22.15 58.13 9.91
CA LYS A 8 23.06 57.07 10.35
C LYS A 8 22.42 55.69 10.32
N LYS A 9 23.28 54.69 10.10
CA LYS A 9 23.14 53.29 10.53
C LYS A 9 22.62 53.22 11.98
N LYS A 10 21.52 52.53 12.22
CA LYS A 10 21.05 52.12 13.56
C LYS A 10 20.91 50.59 13.57
N GLN A 11 21.70 49.92 14.40
CA GLN A 11 21.44 48.53 14.74
C GLN A 11 20.24 48.50 15.71
N ASN A 12 19.25 47.65 15.42
CA ASN A 12 18.32 47.14 16.41
C ASN A 12 18.47 45.61 16.36
N ASN A 13 19.00 45.01 17.43
CA ASN A 13 18.81 43.58 17.69
C ASN A 13 17.41 43.42 18.26
N GLU A 14 16.56 42.63 17.62
CA GLU A 14 15.34 42.10 18.25
C GLU A 14 15.36 40.59 18.13
N THR A 15 15.76 39.94 19.23
CA THR A 15 15.65 38.50 19.44
C THR A 15 14.18 38.14 19.60
N ILE A 16 13.61 37.44 18.62
CA ILE A 16 12.26 36.88 18.74
C ILE A 16 12.34 35.64 19.66
N ASN A 17 11.91 35.81 20.91
CA ASN A 17 11.68 34.70 21.83
C ASN A 17 10.39 33.97 21.41
N LEU A 18 10.51 32.73 20.92
CA LEU A 18 9.37 31.83 20.79
C LEU A 18 8.91 31.40 22.18
N HIS A 19 7.89 32.08 22.70
CA HIS A 19 7.17 31.65 23.90
C HIS A 19 6.46 30.32 23.60
N LYS A 20 6.65 29.32 24.48
CA LYS A 20 5.83 28.10 24.48
C LYS A 20 4.37 28.50 24.68
N VAL A 21 3.51 28.17 23.73
CA VAL A 21 2.05 28.19 23.92
C VAL A 21 1.64 26.80 24.39
N SER A 22 1.31 26.66 25.66
CA SER A 22 0.57 25.51 26.17
C SER A 22 -0.91 25.68 25.86
N ILE A 23 -1.53 24.67 25.26
CA ILE A 23 -2.99 24.58 25.17
C ILE A 23 -3.43 23.54 26.19
N ASN A 24 -4.14 23.99 27.22
CA ASN A 24 -4.83 23.13 28.19
C ASN A 24 -6.24 22.79 27.68
N ASP A 25 -6.79 21.68 28.17
CA ASP A 25 -8.00 21.04 27.65
C ASP A 25 -9.34 21.74 27.92
N THR A 26 -10.36 21.20 27.24
CA THR A 26 -11.81 21.23 27.51
C THR A 26 -12.65 22.45 27.10
N ALA A 27 -13.29 22.33 25.93
CA ALA A 27 -14.71 22.63 25.75
C ALA A 27 -15.26 21.67 24.67
N GLY A 28 -16.35 20.95 24.98
CA GLY A 28 -16.72 19.75 24.22
C GLY A 28 -17.45 19.99 22.91
N PHE A 29 -17.17 19.13 21.93
CA PHE A 29 -18.12 18.74 20.87
C PHE A 29 -18.16 17.22 20.77
N SER A 30 -19.34 16.65 20.95
CA SER A 30 -19.60 15.22 20.90
C SER A 30 -19.94 14.76 19.48
N GLY A 31 -19.33 13.67 19.02
CA GLY A 31 -19.89 12.82 17.96
C GLY A 31 -19.40 13.07 16.53
N VAL A 32 -18.14 12.72 16.25
CA VAL A 32 -17.70 12.19 14.94
C VAL A 32 -16.75 11.02 15.19
N SER A 33 -16.79 9.98 14.37
CA SER A 33 -15.97 8.76 14.52
C SER A 33 -14.48 9.02 14.28
N LYS A 34 -13.62 8.25 14.96
CA LYS A 34 -12.14 8.37 14.90
C LYS A 34 -11.51 7.94 13.55
N SER A 35 -12.30 7.67 12.52
CA SER A 35 -11.84 7.15 11.21
C SER A 35 -11.28 8.20 10.24
N ILE A 36 -11.19 9.48 10.65
CA ILE A 36 -10.83 10.61 9.76
C ILE A 36 -9.42 11.18 10.08
N VAL A 37 -8.71 10.61 11.06
CA VAL A 37 -7.43 11.18 11.55
C VAL A 37 -6.21 10.87 10.64
N LEU A 38 -6.27 9.86 9.77
CA LEU A 38 -5.22 9.63 8.74
C LEU A 38 -5.44 10.43 7.44
N ALA A 39 -6.63 10.97 7.18
CA ALA A 39 -6.93 11.70 5.94
C ALA A 39 -6.57 13.20 5.99
N SER A 40 -6.37 13.77 7.17
CA SER A 40 -6.18 15.22 7.36
C SER A 40 -4.73 15.67 7.33
N THR A 41 -3.76 14.82 7.66
CA THR A 41 -2.32 15.15 7.56
C THR A 41 -1.85 15.22 6.11
N ALA A 42 -2.27 14.27 5.26
CA ALA A 42 -1.99 14.28 3.82
C ALA A 42 -2.59 15.50 3.11
N PHE A 43 -3.84 15.86 3.43
CA PHE A 43 -4.53 16.98 2.77
C PHE A 43 -3.94 18.35 3.17
N VAL A 44 -3.49 18.53 4.42
CA VAL A 44 -2.84 19.78 4.85
C VAL A 44 -1.45 19.94 4.22
N VAL A 45 -0.70 18.85 4.01
CA VAL A 45 0.57 18.91 3.24
C VAL A 45 0.30 19.25 1.78
N ALA A 46 -0.72 18.65 1.14
CA ALA A 46 -1.09 18.97 -0.24
C ALA A 46 -1.51 20.45 -0.41
N VAL A 47 -2.26 21.03 0.54
CA VAL A 47 -2.66 22.45 0.49
C VAL A 47 -1.50 23.40 0.80
N LEU A 48 -0.54 23.01 1.65
CA LEU A 48 0.68 23.81 1.89
C LEU A 48 1.64 23.78 0.69
N LEU A 49 1.71 22.67 -0.05
CA LEU A 49 2.44 22.61 -1.33
C LEU A 49 1.71 23.42 -2.42
N ALA A 50 0.39 23.30 -2.54
CA ALA A 50 -0.39 24.07 -3.52
C ALA A 50 -0.40 25.59 -3.27
N THR A 51 -0.22 26.03 -2.02
CA THR A 51 -0.12 27.47 -1.69
C THR A 51 1.31 28.02 -1.78
N ALA A 52 2.35 27.16 -1.75
CA ALA A 52 3.72 27.56 -2.08
C ALA A 52 3.87 27.90 -3.59
N SER A 53 3.19 27.16 -4.47
CA SER A 53 3.24 27.39 -5.93
C SER A 53 2.60 28.69 -6.43
N ILE A 54 1.91 29.46 -5.57
CA ILE A 54 1.26 30.73 -5.95
C ILE A 54 2.14 31.96 -5.67
N ILE A 55 3.36 31.77 -5.13
CA ILE A 55 4.39 32.81 -5.05
C ILE A 55 5.66 32.31 -5.76
N GLY A 56 5.52 32.05 -7.06
CA GLY A 56 6.63 31.69 -7.96
C GLY A 56 7.74 32.73 -7.96
N ASN A 57 8.98 32.26 -7.94
CA ASN A 57 10.18 33.08 -7.82
C ASN A 57 10.68 33.45 -9.23
N ASN A 58 10.16 34.54 -9.81
CA ASN A 58 10.28 35.03 -11.23
C ASN A 58 11.62 34.87 -11.99
N LYS A 59 12.72 34.44 -11.35
CA LYS A 59 13.99 34.12 -12.02
C LYS A 59 14.08 32.66 -12.46
N GLU A 60 13.52 31.73 -11.71
CA GLU A 60 13.62 30.30 -12.02
C GLU A 60 12.80 29.96 -13.26
N ASP A 61 11.55 30.45 -13.35
CA ASP A 61 10.71 30.34 -14.55
C ASP A 61 11.37 30.94 -15.80
N MET A 62 12.06 32.08 -15.65
CA MET A 62 12.75 32.75 -16.75
C MET A 62 13.97 31.94 -17.22
N ILE A 63 14.77 31.42 -16.28
CA ILE A 63 15.93 30.55 -16.57
C ILE A 63 15.47 29.23 -17.23
N TYR A 64 14.39 28.63 -16.75
CA TYR A 64 13.79 27.44 -17.37
C TYR A 64 13.36 27.71 -18.82
N SER A 65 12.61 28.80 -19.06
CA SER A 65 12.12 29.13 -20.40
C SER A 65 13.26 29.40 -21.39
N ASP A 66 14.33 30.10 -20.95
CA ASP A 66 15.54 30.32 -21.75
C ASP A 66 16.25 29.00 -22.10
N ILE A 67 16.43 28.09 -21.12
CA ILE A 67 17.12 26.80 -21.33
C ILE A 67 16.30 25.86 -22.22
N ALA A 68 14.98 25.77 -22.01
CA ALA A 68 14.09 24.94 -22.83
C ALA A 68 14.00 25.44 -24.28
N THR A 69 14.02 26.76 -24.49
CA THR A 69 14.09 27.36 -25.83
C THR A 69 15.40 27.00 -26.52
N LEU A 70 16.54 27.15 -25.83
CA LEU A 70 17.86 26.81 -26.37
C LEU A 70 18.01 25.32 -26.68
N ALA A 71 17.47 24.44 -25.83
CA ALA A 71 17.44 22.99 -26.07
C ALA A 71 16.72 22.65 -27.39
N ASN A 72 15.56 23.28 -27.61
CA ASN A 72 14.79 23.16 -28.83
C ASN A 72 15.50 23.73 -30.08
N GLU A 73 16.25 24.83 -29.96
CA GLU A 73 17.09 25.36 -31.04
C GLU A 73 18.21 24.37 -31.40
N LYS A 74 18.81 23.73 -30.41
CA LYS A 74 19.88 22.74 -30.60
C LYS A 74 19.37 21.45 -31.23
N LEU A 75 18.23 20.94 -30.79
CA LEU A 75 17.54 19.82 -31.42
C LEU A 75 17.23 20.10 -32.89
N LYS A 76 16.65 21.27 -33.22
CA LYS A 76 16.36 21.69 -34.60
C LYS A 76 17.62 21.88 -35.47
N SER A 77 18.76 22.15 -34.86
CA SER A 77 20.06 22.28 -35.53
C SER A 77 20.77 20.93 -35.72
N ASN A 78 20.22 19.84 -35.17
CA ASN A 78 20.83 18.52 -35.04
C ASN A 78 22.09 18.50 -34.14
N ASP A 79 22.24 19.50 -33.27
CA ASP A 79 23.28 19.57 -32.21
C ASP A 79 22.86 18.68 -31.02
N TYR A 80 22.53 17.40 -31.28
CA TYR A 80 21.82 16.53 -30.34
C TYR A 80 22.52 16.37 -28.98
N SER A 81 23.86 16.30 -28.95
CA SER A 81 24.62 16.18 -27.71
C SER A 81 24.49 17.41 -26.79
N GLU A 82 24.33 18.61 -27.36
CA GLU A 82 24.09 19.83 -26.58
C GLU A 82 22.62 19.94 -26.17
N ALA A 83 21.69 19.53 -27.05
CA ALA A 83 20.26 19.42 -26.73
C ALA A 83 20.01 18.49 -25.53
N ILE A 84 20.65 17.30 -25.50
CA ILE A 84 20.57 16.33 -24.39
C ILE A 84 20.93 16.99 -23.05
N GLU A 85 22.04 17.71 -22.99
CA GLU A 85 22.50 18.33 -21.74
C GLU A 85 21.65 19.53 -21.33
N LEU A 86 21.04 20.25 -22.28
CA LEU A 86 20.10 21.35 -22.00
C LEU A 86 18.74 20.84 -21.52
N PHE A 87 18.16 19.82 -22.16
CA PHE A 87 16.90 19.21 -21.69
C PHE A 87 17.08 18.59 -20.30
N LYS A 88 18.19 17.88 -20.02
CA LYS A 88 18.52 17.39 -18.66
C LYS A 88 18.64 18.51 -17.62
N GLN A 89 19.00 19.74 -18.02
CA GLN A 89 19.01 20.89 -17.12
C GLN A 89 17.61 21.46 -16.92
N ALA A 90 16.82 21.58 -17.99
CA ALA A 90 15.43 22.05 -17.91
C ALA A 90 14.56 21.12 -17.04
N ILE A 91 14.68 19.79 -17.19
CA ILE A 91 13.93 18.79 -16.42
C ILE A 91 14.21 18.91 -14.90
N LYS A 92 15.43 19.29 -14.51
CA LYS A 92 15.78 19.53 -13.10
C LYS A 92 15.11 20.76 -12.50
N ILE A 93 14.62 21.68 -13.34
CA ILE A 93 13.93 22.91 -12.93
C ILE A 93 12.41 22.70 -12.99
N ASN A 94 11.91 22.08 -14.06
CA ASN A 94 10.51 21.72 -14.24
C ASN A 94 10.38 20.24 -14.67
N PRO A 95 10.32 19.29 -13.71
CA PRO A 95 10.17 17.87 -14.01
C PRO A 95 8.75 17.48 -14.47
N THR A 96 7.80 18.43 -14.45
CA THR A 96 6.41 18.19 -14.87
C THR A 96 6.11 18.65 -16.29
N ASP A 97 7.09 19.14 -17.04
CA ASP A 97 6.93 19.54 -18.45
C ASP A 97 7.21 18.37 -19.41
N GLU A 98 6.15 17.89 -20.04
CA GLU A 98 6.18 16.80 -21.02
C GLU A 98 7.04 17.10 -22.26
N GLU A 99 7.11 18.36 -22.71
CA GLU A 99 7.85 18.74 -23.92
C GLU A 99 9.36 18.49 -23.75
N LEU A 100 9.88 18.56 -22.51
CA LEU A 100 11.29 18.32 -22.24
C LEU A 100 11.67 16.84 -22.35
N TYR A 101 10.80 15.92 -21.91
CA TYR A 101 11.03 14.49 -22.02
C TYR A 101 10.94 14.04 -23.48
N ILE A 102 9.96 14.56 -24.22
CA ILE A 102 9.84 14.33 -25.67
C ILE A 102 11.09 14.87 -26.40
N GLY A 103 11.48 16.12 -26.14
CA GLY A 103 12.68 16.72 -26.75
C GLY A 103 13.99 16.01 -26.39
N LEU A 104 14.13 15.51 -25.16
CA LEU A 104 15.28 14.69 -24.75
C LEU A 104 15.28 13.33 -25.45
N ALA A 105 14.13 12.67 -25.57
CA ALA A 105 13.99 11.41 -26.29
C ALA A 105 14.29 11.55 -27.79
N ASP A 106 13.77 12.60 -28.44
CA ASP A 106 14.12 12.95 -29.82
C ASP A 106 15.63 13.21 -29.99
N SER A 107 16.25 13.86 -29.00
CA SER A 107 17.70 14.11 -29.02
C SER A 107 18.50 12.80 -28.87
N TYR A 108 18.06 11.86 -28.04
CA TYR A 108 18.67 10.53 -27.94
C TYR A 108 18.48 9.70 -29.22
N ASN A 109 17.30 9.74 -29.83
CA ASN A 109 17.06 9.12 -31.14
C ASN A 109 17.97 9.72 -32.22
N GLY A 110 18.23 11.03 -32.19
CA GLY A 110 19.18 11.71 -33.08
C GLY A 110 20.62 11.19 -33.00
N VAL A 111 21.04 10.63 -31.85
CA VAL A 111 22.34 9.95 -31.68
C VAL A 111 22.27 8.42 -31.78
N ASN A 112 21.10 7.86 -32.12
CA ASN A 112 20.79 6.41 -32.19
C ASN A 112 20.81 5.69 -30.83
N GLU A 113 20.64 6.41 -29.72
CA GLU A 113 20.55 5.86 -28.36
C GLU A 113 19.07 5.56 -28.02
N SER A 114 18.41 4.71 -28.81
CA SER A 114 16.96 4.48 -28.72
C SER A 114 16.50 3.89 -27.39
N ASP A 115 17.35 3.12 -26.69
CA ASP A 115 17.06 2.64 -25.33
C ASP A 115 16.95 3.81 -24.34
N MET A 116 17.87 4.78 -24.42
CA MET A 116 17.84 6.01 -23.60
C MET A 116 16.64 6.89 -23.96
N ALA A 117 16.25 6.93 -25.23
CA ALA A 117 15.04 7.65 -25.66
C ALA A 117 13.78 7.04 -25.04
N ARG A 118 13.67 5.71 -25.02
CA ARG A 118 12.58 4.97 -24.36
C ARG A 118 12.57 5.21 -22.86
N GLU A 119 13.68 4.99 -22.15
CA GLU A 119 13.77 5.21 -20.70
C GLU A 119 13.38 6.66 -20.30
N THR A 120 13.74 7.62 -21.15
CA THR A 120 13.36 9.03 -20.99
C THR A 120 11.84 9.23 -21.08
N LEU A 121 11.18 8.62 -22.06
CA LEU A 121 9.72 8.71 -22.19
C LEU A 121 9.00 7.94 -21.08
N GLU A 122 9.48 6.76 -20.70
CA GLU A 122 8.93 5.98 -19.58
C GLU A 122 8.99 6.78 -18.27
N THR A 123 10.13 7.42 -18.00
CA THR A 123 10.31 8.33 -16.86
C THR A 123 9.41 9.56 -16.99
N GLY A 124 9.33 10.18 -18.18
CA GLY A 124 8.48 11.33 -18.43
C GLY A 124 7.01 11.05 -18.20
N TYR A 125 6.51 9.86 -18.56
CA TYR A 125 5.12 9.48 -18.29
C TYR A 125 4.85 9.37 -16.78
N ILE A 126 5.77 8.80 -16.01
CA ILE A 126 5.64 8.68 -14.55
C ILE A 126 5.59 10.05 -13.87
N GLU A 127 6.45 10.98 -14.28
CA GLU A 127 6.56 12.32 -13.66
C GLU A 127 5.43 13.29 -14.11
N THR A 128 4.90 13.13 -15.33
CA THR A 128 3.94 14.08 -15.94
C THR A 128 2.51 13.56 -16.09
N LYS A 129 2.32 12.24 -16.13
CA LYS A 129 1.07 11.55 -16.54
C LYS A 129 0.56 11.96 -17.92
N SER A 130 1.46 12.37 -18.82
CA SER A 130 1.12 12.86 -20.15
C SER A 130 0.61 11.77 -21.10
N GLU A 131 -0.64 11.92 -21.56
CA GLU A 131 -1.21 11.12 -22.64
C GLU A 131 -0.47 11.32 -23.99
N ASN A 132 0.26 12.43 -24.18
CA ASN A 132 1.11 12.63 -25.35
C ASN A 132 2.34 11.72 -25.27
N ILE A 133 3.04 11.69 -24.14
CA ILE A 133 4.18 10.78 -23.92
C ILE A 133 3.73 9.31 -24.02
N LYS A 134 2.59 8.96 -23.43
CA LYS A 134 1.97 7.64 -23.54
C LYS A 134 1.70 7.22 -24.99
N THR A 135 1.27 8.17 -25.82
CA THR A 135 1.04 7.96 -27.24
C THR A 135 2.35 7.72 -28.01
N GLU A 136 3.44 8.41 -27.67
CA GLU A 136 4.76 8.14 -28.26
C GLU A 136 5.33 6.78 -27.80
N LEU A 137 5.23 6.44 -26.51
CA LEU A 137 5.61 5.13 -25.98
C LEU A 137 4.89 3.99 -26.72
N LYS A 138 3.57 4.10 -26.90
CA LYS A 138 2.78 3.11 -27.63
C LYS A 138 3.22 2.94 -29.09
N LYS A 139 3.58 4.02 -29.80
CA LYS A 139 4.12 3.93 -31.17
C LYS A 139 5.46 3.20 -31.20
N LEU A 140 6.32 3.42 -30.21
CA LEU A 140 7.60 2.71 -30.10
C LEU A 140 7.36 1.21 -29.91
N GLU A 141 6.40 0.82 -29.08
CA GLU A 141 6.00 -0.59 -28.89
C GLU A 141 5.40 -1.21 -30.16
N GLU A 142 4.48 -0.53 -30.85
CA GLU A 142 3.90 -0.99 -32.12
C GLU A 142 4.93 -1.07 -33.27
N SER A 143 6.13 -0.50 -33.08
CA SER A 143 7.24 -0.57 -34.03
C SER A 143 8.25 -1.69 -33.74
N GLU A 144 8.19 -2.34 -32.56
CA GLU A 144 9.02 -3.51 -32.27
C GLU A 144 8.47 -4.76 -32.99
N PRO A 145 9.34 -5.59 -33.61
CA PRO A 145 8.89 -6.62 -34.55
C PRO A 145 8.13 -7.81 -33.93
N ASP A 146 8.06 -7.92 -32.60
CA ASP A 146 7.44 -9.05 -31.88
C ASP A 146 6.08 -8.73 -31.22
N SER A 147 5.56 -7.50 -31.32
CA SER A 147 4.35 -7.02 -30.62
C SER A 147 3.14 -6.75 -31.55
N LEU A 148 2.27 -7.75 -31.72
CA LEU A 148 0.89 -7.57 -32.23
C LEU A 148 -0.07 -8.47 -31.41
N PRO A 149 -1.21 -7.94 -30.94
CA PRO A 149 -2.36 -7.84 -31.84
C PRO A 149 -3.00 -6.44 -31.97
N SER A 150 -3.59 -6.22 -33.14
CA SER A 150 -4.23 -5.00 -33.59
C SER A 150 -5.53 -4.61 -32.86
N TYR A 151 -5.75 -3.30 -32.69
CA TYR A 151 -7.09 -2.71 -32.56
C TYR A 151 -7.31 -1.63 -33.63
N ILE A 152 -8.40 -1.75 -34.40
CA ILE A 152 -8.96 -0.64 -35.19
C ILE A 152 -10.43 -0.48 -34.78
N SER A 153 -10.73 0.58 -34.03
CA SER A 153 -12.10 1.00 -33.76
C SER A 153 -12.75 1.61 -34.99
N LYS A 154 -14.01 1.24 -35.26
CA LYS A 154 -14.97 2.13 -35.93
C LYS A 154 -16.41 1.80 -35.57
N ASN A 155 -16.98 2.70 -34.76
CA ASN A 155 -18.37 3.13 -34.61
C ASN A 155 -19.46 2.33 -35.34
N ASN A 156 -20.55 2.05 -34.62
CA ASN A 156 -21.76 2.84 -34.85
C ASN A 156 -22.72 2.85 -33.65
N SER A 157 -23.35 4.00 -33.46
CA SER A 157 -24.55 4.19 -32.64
C SER A 157 -25.75 3.44 -33.23
N SER A 158 -26.60 2.84 -32.38
CA SER A 158 -27.97 3.33 -32.16
C SER A 158 -28.87 2.34 -31.40
N GLU A 159 -29.66 2.91 -30.49
CA GLU A 159 -31.02 2.50 -30.13
C GLU A 159 -31.33 1.29 -29.24
N SER A 160 -32.32 1.59 -28.40
CA SER A 160 -32.91 0.84 -27.30
C SER A 160 -33.90 -0.23 -27.77
N SER A 161 -33.99 -1.31 -26.98
CA SER A 161 -35.21 -2.09 -26.68
C SER A 161 -36.08 -2.63 -27.83
N THR A 162 -36.20 -3.96 -27.93
CA THR A 162 -37.38 -4.70 -27.37
C THR A 162 -37.19 -6.22 -27.44
N GLU A 163 -38.14 -6.94 -26.84
CA GLU A 163 -38.05 -8.31 -26.31
C GLU A 163 -38.84 -9.34 -27.15
N SER A 164 -38.32 -10.58 -27.36
CA SER A 164 -39.08 -11.85 -27.36
C SER A 164 -38.26 -13.10 -27.78
N LYS A 165 -38.62 -14.27 -27.21
CA LYS A 165 -38.08 -15.65 -27.39
C LYS A 165 -39.12 -16.49 -28.23
N PRO A 166 -39.03 -17.84 -28.47
CA PRO A 166 -37.95 -18.85 -28.33
C PRO A 166 -37.85 -19.96 -29.44
N GLN A 167 -36.89 -20.92 -29.28
CA GLN A 167 -36.75 -22.27 -29.89
C GLN A 167 -36.28 -22.39 -31.39
N ASP A 168 -35.63 -23.46 -31.87
CA ASP A 168 -35.41 -24.83 -31.33
C ASP A 168 -34.09 -25.56 -31.79
N SER A 169 -33.71 -26.62 -31.05
CA SER A 169 -32.92 -27.84 -31.38
C SER A 169 -31.61 -27.85 -32.23
N SER A 170 -30.47 -28.13 -31.54
CA SER A 170 -29.44 -29.22 -31.75
C SER A 170 -28.84 -29.52 -33.14
N SER A 171 -27.52 -29.70 -33.37
CA SER A 171 -26.28 -29.85 -32.57
C SER A 171 -25.05 -29.60 -33.49
N GLU A 172 -23.76 -29.81 -33.19
CA GLU A 172 -22.99 -30.43 -32.09
C GLU A 172 -21.55 -29.83 -32.02
N LYS A 173 -20.84 -30.09 -30.91
CA LYS A 173 -19.36 -30.20 -30.71
C LYS A 173 -18.37 -29.05 -31.02
N SER A 174 -17.64 -28.69 -29.96
CA SER A 174 -16.20 -28.34 -29.86
C SER A 174 -15.65 -27.11 -30.64
N GLU A 175 -14.78 -26.26 -30.10
CA GLU A 175 -14.11 -26.25 -28.78
C GLU A 175 -13.57 -24.85 -28.41
N SER A 176 -13.47 -24.61 -27.09
CA SER A 176 -12.60 -23.67 -26.34
C SER A 176 -12.37 -22.22 -26.81
N SER A 177 -12.81 -21.31 -25.95
CA SER A 177 -12.25 -19.98 -25.70
C SER A 177 -10.74 -19.97 -25.41
N ALA A 178 -10.07 -18.85 -25.71
CA ALA A 178 -8.77 -18.47 -25.13
C ALA A 178 -8.94 -17.19 -24.28
N GLN A 179 -9.18 -17.41 -23.00
CA GLN A 179 -9.25 -16.39 -21.94
C GLN A 179 -7.82 -16.24 -21.38
N SER A 180 -7.28 -15.02 -21.24
CA SER A 180 -5.91 -14.83 -20.75
C SER A 180 -5.79 -15.38 -19.32
N SER A 181 -4.90 -16.36 -19.13
CA SER A 181 -4.89 -17.18 -17.92
C SER A 181 -4.18 -16.51 -16.76
N GLU A 182 -4.91 -16.07 -15.73
CA GLU A 182 -4.36 -15.93 -14.38
C GLU A 182 -3.96 -17.33 -13.89
N SER A 183 -2.67 -17.66 -13.98
CA SER A 183 -2.15 -18.95 -13.50
C SER A 183 -1.89 -18.87 -12.00
N SER A 184 -2.94 -19.10 -11.21
CA SER A 184 -2.82 -19.35 -9.77
C SER A 184 -2.65 -20.85 -9.52
N ASN A 185 -1.44 -21.28 -9.17
CA ASN A 185 -1.21 -22.65 -8.70
C ASN A 185 -1.61 -22.75 -7.23
N GLU A 186 -2.63 -23.54 -6.92
CA GLU A 186 -3.04 -23.81 -5.54
C GLU A 186 -2.40 -25.10 -5.03
N VAL A 187 -1.70 -25.04 -3.89
CA VAL A 187 -1.19 -26.21 -3.19
C VAL A 187 -1.71 -26.20 -1.74
N SER A 188 -2.75 -27.00 -1.50
CA SER A 188 -3.32 -27.21 -0.17
C SER A 188 -2.54 -28.26 0.62
N GLN A 189 -2.26 -27.99 1.89
CA GLN A 189 -1.77 -28.98 2.85
C GLN A 189 -2.67 -28.97 4.09
N SER A 190 -3.33 -30.10 4.38
CA SER A 190 -4.20 -30.25 5.54
C SER A 190 -3.39 -30.65 6.78
N THR A 191 -3.29 -29.75 7.75
CA THR A 191 -2.79 -30.06 9.10
C THR A 191 -3.97 -30.20 10.05
N ASP A 192 -4.45 -31.45 10.19
CA ASP A 192 -5.52 -31.80 11.14
C ASP A 192 -5.01 -31.57 12.57
N THR A 193 -5.30 -30.40 13.13
CA THR A 193 -4.85 -29.97 14.46
C THR A 193 -5.95 -30.22 15.49
N LYS A 194 -5.56 -30.62 16.71
CA LYS A 194 -6.48 -30.97 17.81
C LYS A 194 -7.23 -29.77 18.43
N GLY A 195 -7.28 -28.63 17.75
CA GLY A 195 -7.90 -27.40 18.24
C GLY A 195 -9.41 -27.40 18.08
N ILE A 196 -10.03 -26.28 18.45
CA ILE A 196 -11.49 -26.08 18.36
C ILE A 196 -11.98 -25.95 16.91
N VAL A 197 -11.10 -25.53 15.99
CA VAL A 197 -11.38 -25.41 14.55
C VAL A 197 -10.35 -26.17 13.73
N SER A 198 -10.77 -26.67 12.58
CA SER A 198 -9.90 -27.27 11.58
C SER A 198 -9.25 -26.16 10.74
N VAL A 199 -7.93 -26.21 10.60
CA VAL A 199 -7.12 -25.25 9.86
C VAL A 199 -6.61 -25.92 8.58
N LYS A 200 -6.93 -25.35 7.42
CA LYS A 200 -6.43 -25.81 6.12
C LYS A 200 -5.43 -24.78 5.60
N THR A 201 -4.14 -25.13 5.53
CA THR A 201 -3.12 -24.25 4.94
C THR A 201 -3.16 -24.34 3.42
N ILE A 202 -3.09 -23.19 2.76
CA ILE A 202 -3.19 -23.02 1.31
C ILE A 202 -2.02 -22.16 0.87
N ASN A 203 -1.33 -22.61 -0.18
CA ASN A 203 -0.26 -21.87 -0.83
C ASN A 203 -0.71 -21.48 -2.24
N ASN A 204 -0.54 -20.22 -2.60
CA ASN A 204 -0.87 -19.69 -3.92
C ASN A 204 0.24 -18.75 -4.41
N ASP A 205 0.57 -18.82 -5.70
CA ASP A 205 1.34 -17.80 -6.40
C ASP A 205 0.42 -17.05 -7.37
N ASN A 206 0.63 -15.75 -7.58
CA ASN A 206 0.03 -14.98 -8.68
C ASN A 206 1.13 -14.28 -9.47
N LEU A 207 0.98 -14.24 -10.80
CA LEU A 207 1.87 -13.50 -11.70
C LEU A 207 1.02 -12.70 -12.67
N ARG A 208 1.23 -11.38 -12.71
CA ARG A 208 0.58 -10.46 -13.65
C ARG A 208 1.58 -9.99 -14.70
N LYS A 209 1.21 -10.15 -15.97
CA LYS A 209 1.93 -9.60 -17.12
C LYS A 209 1.12 -8.48 -17.78
N TYR A 210 1.82 -7.50 -18.31
CA TYR A 210 1.29 -6.43 -19.17
C TYR A 210 2.28 -6.25 -20.32
N SER A 211 1.80 -6.29 -21.58
CA SER A 211 2.66 -6.31 -22.78
C SER A 211 3.85 -7.27 -22.64
N ASP A 212 3.56 -8.53 -22.29
CA ASP A 212 4.48 -9.64 -21.96
C ASP A 212 5.50 -9.42 -20.82
N THR A 213 5.61 -8.19 -20.30
CA THR A 213 6.45 -7.83 -19.16
C THR A 213 5.80 -8.26 -17.85
N GLU A 214 6.57 -8.93 -16.99
CA GLU A 214 6.12 -9.31 -15.64
C GLU A 214 6.13 -8.10 -14.72
N ILE A 215 4.98 -7.46 -14.54
CA ILE A 215 4.86 -6.23 -13.76
C ILE A 215 4.67 -6.48 -12.24
N PHE A 216 4.09 -7.63 -11.88
CA PHE A 216 3.80 -7.97 -10.50
C PHE A 216 3.85 -9.49 -10.29
N LYS A 217 4.45 -9.92 -9.17
CA LYS A 217 4.30 -11.28 -8.64
C LYS A 217 3.88 -11.20 -7.17
N SER A 218 2.97 -12.08 -6.75
CA SER A 218 2.77 -12.39 -5.34
C SER A 218 2.93 -13.87 -5.02
N THR A 219 3.24 -14.14 -3.75
CA THR A 219 3.21 -15.48 -3.14
C THR A 219 2.48 -15.38 -1.80
N ALA A 220 1.48 -16.21 -1.57
CA ALA A 220 0.69 -16.24 -0.34
C ALA A 220 0.68 -17.63 0.27
N GLU A 221 1.13 -17.75 1.51
CA GLU A 221 0.80 -18.85 2.42
C GLU A 221 -0.28 -18.35 3.38
N TRP A 222 -1.44 -18.99 3.42
CA TRP A 222 -2.55 -18.56 4.26
C TRP A 222 -3.38 -19.76 4.73
N PHE A 223 -4.43 -19.50 5.50
CA PHE A 223 -5.28 -20.56 6.03
C PHE A 223 -6.78 -20.28 5.88
N GLU A 224 -7.53 -21.34 5.65
CA GLU A 224 -8.99 -21.36 5.70
C GLU A 224 -9.43 -22.10 6.97
N LEU A 225 -10.30 -21.49 7.76
CA LEU A 225 -10.86 -22.08 8.98
C LEU A 225 -12.19 -22.76 8.69
N SER A 226 -12.43 -23.89 9.36
CA SER A 226 -13.75 -24.54 9.38
C SER A 226 -14.05 -25.14 10.76
N SER A 227 -15.33 -25.21 11.11
CA SER A 227 -15.80 -25.77 12.38
C SER A 227 -17.05 -26.62 12.18
N LYS A 228 -17.30 -27.52 13.13
CA LYS A 228 -18.58 -28.24 13.26
C LYS A 228 -19.63 -27.42 14.01
N GLU A 229 -19.18 -26.45 14.81
CA GLU A 229 -20.01 -25.51 15.54
C GLU A 229 -20.09 -24.20 14.76
N ASN A 230 -21.21 -23.48 14.90
CA ASN A 230 -21.34 -22.15 14.31
C ASN A 230 -20.62 -21.12 15.20
N LEU A 231 -19.39 -20.74 14.80
CA LEU A 231 -18.50 -19.86 15.56
C LEU A 231 -18.29 -18.55 14.82
N ILE A 232 -18.72 -17.43 15.41
CA ILE A 232 -18.66 -16.08 14.80
C ILE A 232 -17.22 -15.72 14.41
N GLY A 233 -16.22 -16.19 15.18
CA GLY A 233 -14.81 -15.97 14.86
C GLY A 233 -14.34 -16.64 13.56
N VAL A 234 -14.92 -17.78 13.16
CA VAL A 234 -14.55 -18.45 11.88
C VAL A 234 -14.90 -17.56 10.70
N ASP A 235 -16.14 -17.07 10.65
CA ASP A 235 -16.61 -16.21 9.56
C ASP A 235 -15.86 -14.87 9.55
N LYS A 236 -15.63 -14.26 10.72
CA LYS A 236 -14.85 -13.02 10.85
C LYS A 236 -13.43 -13.19 10.30
N ILE A 237 -12.71 -14.21 10.74
CA ILE A 237 -11.30 -14.43 10.34
C ILE A 237 -11.21 -14.77 8.86
N ASN A 238 -12.04 -15.70 8.36
CA ASN A 238 -12.05 -16.05 6.94
C ASN A 238 -12.38 -14.81 6.08
N SER A 239 -13.29 -13.94 6.51
CA SER A 239 -13.58 -12.68 5.79
C SER A 239 -12.38 -11.72 5.80
N SER A 240 -11.74 -11.52 6.95
CA SER A 240 -10.56 -10.65 7.08
C SER A 240 -9.37 -11.14 6.23
N ILE A 241 -9.08 -12.44 6.22
CA ILE A 241 -8.03 -13.03 5.37
C ILE A 241 -8.38 -12.85 3.88
N ASN A 242 -9.64 -13.04 3.48
CA ASN A 242 -10.06 -12.81 2.09
C ASN A 242 -9.95 -11.34 1.66
N GLU A 243 -10.27 -10.37 2.54
CA GLU A 243 -10.10 -8.94 2.28
C GLU A 243 -8.61 -8.56 2.10
N LEU A 244 -7.74 -9.12 2.95
CA LEU A 244 -6.29 -8.95 2.87
C LEU A 244 -5.73 -9.54 1.57
N LEU A 245 -6.14 -10.75 1.18
CA LEU A 245 -5.75 -11.36 -0.09
C LEU A 245 -6.26 -10.55 -1.30
N ASN A 246 -7.52 -10.09 -1.29
CA ASN A 246 -8.03 -9.23 -2.37
C ASN A 246 -7.25 -7.90 -2.50
N THR A 247 -6.69 -7.40 -1.41
CA THR A 247 -5.91 -6.15 -1.39
C THR A 247 -4.47 -6.34 -1.90
N TYR A 248 -3.80 -7.43 -1.49
CA TYR A 248 -2.34 -7.59 -1.66
C TYR A 248 -1.91 -8.78 -2.54
N PHE A 249 -2.76 -9.82 -2.70
CA PHE A 249 -2.40 -10.99 -3.51
C PHE A 249 -2.60 -10.74 -5.01
N LYS A 250 -3.55 -9.88 -5.39
CA LYS A 250 -3.72 -9.42 -6.77
C LYS A 250 -3.09 -8.04 -6.97
N LEU A 251 -2.70 -7.72 -8.20
CA LEU A 251 -2.23 -6.37 -8.53
C LEU A 251 -3.38 -5.37 -8.38
N ASN A 252 -3.25 -4.47 -7.41
CA ASN A 252 -4.08 -3.28 -7.28
C ASN A 252 -3.16 -2.05 -7.44
N PRO A 253 -3.16 -1.37 -8.61
CA PRO A 253 -2.27 -0.23 -8.88
C PRO A 253 -2.28 0.86 -7.80
N SER A 254 -3.46 1.11 -7.19
CA SER A 254 -3.62 2.16 -6.17
C SER A 254 -2.83 1.91 -4.88
N VAL A 255 -2.52 0.65 -4.53
CA VAL A 255 -1.65 0.28 -3.40
C VAL A 255 -0.21 0.76 -3.64
N TYR A 256 0.18 0.93 -4.89
CA TYR A 256 1.52 1.33 -5.33
C TYR A 256 1.54 2.77 -5.88
N GLY A 257 0.52 3.57 -5.57
CA GLY A 257 0.42 4.98 -5.98
C GLY A 257 0.05 5.23 -7.44
N ALA A 258 -0.30 4.18 -8.20
CA ALA A 258 -0.61 4.27 -9.62
C ALA A 258 -2.13 4.27 -9.91
N GLU A 259 -2.53 4.94 -10.98
CA GLU A 259 -3.92 4.99 -11.46
C GLU A 259 -4.30 3.77 -12.31
N GLY A 260 -3.32 3.08 -12.91
CA GLY A 260 -3.55 1.95 -13.82
C GLY A 260 -2.35 1.00 -13.94
N GLU A 261 -2.56 -0.15 -14.60
CA GLU A 261 -1.50 -1.14 -14.85
C GLU A 261 -0.45 -0.64 -15.86
N ASP A 262 -0.79 0.35 -16.68
CA ASP A 262 0.10 1.04 -17.61
C ASP A 262 1.14 1.92 -16.89
N GLU A 263 0.74 2.69 -15.88
CA GLU A 263 1.68 3.40 -14.99
C GLU A 263 2.63 2.42 -14.28
N ILE A 264 2.10 1.31 -13.75
CA ILE A 264 2.93 0.24 -13.16
C ILE A 264 3.90 -0.35 -14.20
N TYR A 265 3.42 -0.63 -15.41
CA TYR A 265 4.23 -1.19 -16.49
C TYR A 265 5.42 -0.29 -16.86
N TYR A 266 5.19 1.00 -17.09
CA TYR A 266 6.29 1.93 -17.41
C TYR A 266 7.24 2.14 -16.22
N LEU A 267 6.74 2.13 -14.97
CA LEU A 267 7.59 2.13 -13.77
C LEU A 267 8.49 0.89 -13.70
N VAL A 268 7.94 -0.30 -13.99
CA VAL A 268 8.69 -1.56 -13.98
C VAL A 268 9.75 -1.59 -15.09
N LYS A 269 9.44 -1.05 -16.27
CA LYS A 269 10.37 -0.91 -17.39
C LYS A 269 11.51 0.06 -17.04
N SER A 270 11.19 1.28 -16.62
CA SER A 270 12.14 2.33 -16.21
C SER A 270 13.08 1.88 -15.10
N LYS A 271 12.61 1.08 -14.13
CA LYS A 271 13.43 0.61 -13.00
C LYS A 271 14.03 -0.78 -13.20
N GLY A 272 13.71 -1.49 -14.29
CA GLY A 272 14.16 -2.86 -14.56
C GLY A 272 13.78 -3.87 -13.46
N LYS A 273 12.78 -3.57 -12.64
CA LYS A 273 12.37 -4.36 -11.46
C LYS A 273 10.85 -4.37 -11.36
N ARG A 274 10.25 -5.55 -11.16
CA ARG A 274 8.81 -5.73 -10.92
C ARG A 274 8.42 -5.46 -9.46
N ILE A 275 7.13 -5.33 -9.21
CA ILE A 275 6.59 -5.43 -7.85
C ILE A 275 6.62 -6.90 -7.39
N GLU A 276 7.08 -7.15 -6.16
CA GLU A 276 6.91 -8.46 -5.49
C GLU A 276 6.21 -8.31 -4.15
N THR A 277 5.18 -9.13 -3.90
CA THR A 277 4.46 -9.17 -2.62
C THR A 277 4.49 -10.56 -2.01
N LYS A 278 4.85 -10.68 -0.72
CA LYS A 278 4.81 -11.94 0.02
C LYS A 278 3.86 -11.80 1.19
N ILE A 279 2.94 -12.75 1.31
CA ILE A 279 1.93 -12.80 2.36
C ILE A 279 2.11 -14.12 3.10
N SER A 280 2.17 -14.09 4.42
CA SER A 280 2.14 -15.30 5.24
C SER A 280 1.21 -15.11 6.43
N ALA A 281 0.01 -15.68 6.34
CA ALA A 281 -0.94 -15.77 7.44
C ALA A 281 -0.84 -17.15 8.09
N ARG A 282 -0.55 -17.21 9.40
CA ARG A 282 -0.31 -18.46 10.14
C ARG A 282 -1.04 -18.47 11.48
N VAL A 283 -1.77 -19.55 11.76
CA VAL A 283 -2.37 -19.80 13.09
C VAL A 283 -1.26 -20.22 14.06
N THR A 284 -1.16 -19.54 15.20
CA THR A 284 -0.16 -19.77 16.25
C THR A 284 -0.77 -20.33 17.54
N TYR A 285 -2.08 -20.17 17.74
CA TYR A 285 -2.84 -20.76 18.85
C TYR A 285 -4.26 -21.15 18.41
N ASN A 286 -4.75 -22.29 18.89
CA ASN A 286 -6.09 -22.82 18.58
C ASN A 286 -6.54 -23.77 19.70
N SER A 287 -7.07 -23.23 20.80
CA SER A 287 -7.57 -23.98 21.96
C SER A 287 -8.56 -23.13 22.77
N ASP A 288 -9.40 -23.76 23.59
CA ASP A 288 -10.23 -23.08 24.62
C ASP A 288 -11.11 -21.93 24.10
N TYR A 289 -11.53 -22.05 22.84
CA TYR A 289 -12.28 -21.04 22.08
C TYR A 289 -11.52 -19.74 21.82
N ILE A 290 -10.20 -19.72 21.99
CA ILE A 290 -9.32 -18.65 21.52
C ILE A 290 -8.56 -19.14 20.29
N LEU A 291 -8.47 -18.29 19.27
CA LEU A 291 -7.56 -18.48 18.15
C LEU A 291 -6.65 -17.27 18.04
N SER A 292 -5.35 -17.52 17.91
CA SER A 292 -4.37 -16.48 17.62
C SER A 292 -3.67 -16.77 16.30
N TYR A 293 -3.46 -15.73 15.51
CA TYR A 293 -2.78 -15.81 14.23
C TYR A 293 -1.96 -14.55 13.97
N VAL A 294 -0.95 -14.71 13.14
CA VAL A 294 -0.03 -13.67 12.69
C VAL A 294 -0.14 -13.55 11.18
N VAL A 295 -0.18 -12.33 10.66
CA VAL A 295 -0.04 -12.06 9.23
C VAL A 295 1.18 -11.19 8.99
N ASP A 296 2.14 -11.73 8.24
CA ASP A 296 3.30 -11.01 7.71
C ASP A 296 3.02 -10.61 6.25
N ILE A 297 3.26 -9.34 5.91
CA ILE A 297 3.20 -8.83 4.54
C ILE A 297 4.55 -8.16 4.23
N ASP A 298 5.19 -8.55 3.13
CA ASP A 298 6.39 -7.90 2.58
C ASP A 298 6.09 -7.41 1.15
N ILE A 299 6.31 -6.12 0.89
CA ILE A 299 6.07 -5.46 -0.39
C ILE A 299 7.39 -4.87 -0.88
N GLN A 300 7.84 -5.34 -2.04
CA GLN A 300 9.03 -4.85 -2.72
C GLN A 300 8.62 -4.10 -3.99
N SER A 301 8.61 -2.77 -3.91
CA SER A 301 8.33 -1.88 -5.02
C SER A 301 9.56 -1.71 -5.95
N PRO A 302 9.37 -1.36 -7.23
CA PRO A 302 10.43 -0.87 -8.12
C PRO A 302 11.13 0.36 -7.54
N ASN A 303 10.38 1.25 -6.86
CA ASN A 303 10.94 2.30 -6.04
C ASN A 303 11.20 1.76 -4.62
N THR A 304 12.46 1.74 -4.20
CA THR A 304 12.84 1.17 -2.89
C THR A 304 12.30 1.96 -1.70
N ALA A 305 11.98 3.25 -1.87
CA ALA A 305 11.36 4.07 -0.83
C ALA A 305 9.90 3.66 -0.53
N ASP A 306 9.22 3.06 -1.49
CA ASP A 306 7.83 2.60 -1.38
C ASP A 306 7.73 1.11 -1.00
N SER A 307 8.88 0.46 -0.76
CA SER A 307 8.93 -0.90 -0.25
C SER A 307 8.64 -0.90 1.25
N SER A 308 7.81 -1.82 1.72
CA SER A 308 7.30 -1.83 3.09
C SER A 308 7.08 -3.25 3.58
N SER A 309 7.10 -3.43 4.90
CA SER A 309 6.70 -4.69 5.53
C SER A 309 5.76 -4.38 6.69
N ALA A 310 4.71 -5.18 6.85
CA ALA A 310 3.69 -5.03 7.89
C ALA A 310 3.50 -6.35 8.64
N ILE A 311 3.21 -6.25 9.94
CA ILE A 311 2.86 -7.40 10.78
C ILE A 311 1.56 -7.08 11.54
N GLU A 312 0.57 -7.93 11.32
CA GLU A 312 -0.72 -7.93 11.99
C GLU A 312 -0.78 -9.11 12.96
N LEU A 313 -1.20 -8.83 14.20
CA LEU A 313 -1.26 -9.80 15.30
C LEU A 313 -2.69 -9.84 15.80
N HIS A 314 -3.27 -11.03 15.85
CA HIS A 314 -4.67 -11.23 16.21
C HIS A 314 -4.82 -12.29 17.28
N THR A 315 -5.72 -12.03 18.21
CA THR A 315 -6.14 -13.00 19.23
C THR A 315 -7.64 -12.82 19.44
N ILE A 316 -8.43 -13.83 19.10
CA ILE A 316 -9.89 -13.72 18.95
C ILE A 316 -10.59 -14.79 19.79
N ASP A 317 -11.60 -14.39 20.56
CA ASP A 317 -12.60 -15.32 21.09
C ASP A 317 -13.51 -15.77 19.94
N MET A 318 -13.43 -17.06 19.61
CA MET A 318 -14.10 -17.66 18.48
C MET A 318 -15.62 -17.76 18.65
N ARG A 319 -16.15 -17.71 19.88
CA ARG A 319 -17.60 -17.68 20.13
C ARG A 319 -18.20 -16.35 19.74
N THR A 320 -17.56 -15.25 20.15
CA THR A 320 -18.08 -13.88 20.01
C THR A 320 -17.52 -13.12 18.81
N GLY A 321 -16.37 -13.55 18.27
CA GLY A 321 -15.58 -12.79 17.31
C GLY A 321 -14.84 -11.58 17.91
N LYS A 322 -14.86 -11.41 19.24
CA LYS A 322 -14.20 -10.30 19.94
C LYS A 322 -12.68 -10.41 19.80
N GLU A 323 -12.03 -9.29 19.45
CA GLU A 323 -10.58 -9.15 19.59
C GLU A 323 -10.22 -9.06 21.09
N LEU A 324 -9.33 -9.93 21.55
CA LEU A 324 -8.92 -9.99 22.95
C LEU A 324 -7.79 -9.00 23.22
N SER A 325 -7.87 -8.33 24.37
CA SER A 325 -6.78 -7.56 24.95
C SER A 325 -5.87 -8.45 25.77
N LEU A 326 -4.69 -7.93 26.15
CA LEU A 326 -3.75 -8.67 26.98
C LEU A 326 -4.36 -9.05 28.35
N ASN A 327 -5.22 -8.19 28.89
CA ASN A 327 -5.95 -8.42 30.15
C ASN A 327 -7.07 -9.47 30.03
N ASP A 328 -7.49 -9.85 28.81
CA ASP A 328 -8.45 -10.94 28.60
C ASP A 328 -7.77 -12.33 28.62
N VAL A 329 -6.44 -12.40 28.43
CA VAL A 329 -5.69 -13.67 28.31
C VAL A 329 -4.68 -13.93 29.44
N ILE A 330 -4.22 -12.87 30.13
CA ILE A 330 -3.33 -12.95 31.30
C ILE A 330 -4.14 -12.76 32.59
N SER A 331 -3.93 -13.63 33.57
CA SER A 331 -4.49 -13.46 34.92
C SER A 331 -3.68 -12.45 35.74
N GLY A 332 -4.32 -11.36 36.15
CA GLY A 332 -3.74 -10.35 37.04
C GLY A 332 -4.57 -9.07 37.08
N ASP A 333 -4.25 -8.16 38.02
CA ASP A 333 -4.67 -6.77 37.89
C ASP A 333 -3.75 -6.02 36.91
N GLU A 334 -4.23 -4.88 36.40
CA GLU A 334 -3.54 -4.05 35.41
C GLU A 334 -2.12 -3.65 35.83
N ASN A 335 -1.88 -3.34 37.12
CA ASN A 335 -0.54 -2.98 37.59
C ASN A 335 0.39 -4.20 37.65
N SER A 336 -0.13 -5.36 38.08
CA SER A 336 0.64 -6.61 38.08
C SER A 336 1.03 -7.02 36.66
N ILE A 337 0.11 -6.92 35.70
CA ILE A 337 0.38 -7.18 34.27
C ILE A 337 1.40 -6.18 33.74
N LYS A 338 1.21 -4.88 33.98
CA LYS A 338 2.13 -3.82 33.55
C LYS A 338 3.55 -4.03 34.09
N ASN A 339 3.70 -4.27 35.39
CA ASN A 339 5.00 -4.53 36.03
C ASN A 339 5.71 -5.75 35.42
N MET A 340 4.97 -6.84 35.18
CA MET A 340 5.49 -8.05 34.55
C MET A 340 6.06 -7.78 33.16
N ILE A 341 5.39 -6.92 32.37
CA ILE A 341 5.87 -6.45 31.06
C ILE A 341 7.10 -5.54 31.22
N THR A 342 7.12 -4.64 32.21
CA THR A 342 8.28 -3.79 32.50
C THR A 342 9.52 -4.62 32.79
N GLU A 343 9.42 -5.62 33.67
CA GLU A 343 10.52 -6.50 34.06
C GLU A 343 11.02 -7.33 32.87
N ALA A 344 10.09 -7.88 32.08
CA ALA A 344 10.35 -8.60 30.84
C ALA A 344 11.19 -7.79 29.84
N PHE A 345 10.75 -6.60 29.47
CA PHE A 345 11.46 -5.75 28.50
C PHE A 345 12.77 -5.22 29.09
N SER A 346 12.82 -4.92 30.39
CA SER A 346 14.05 -4.47 31.08
C SER A 346 15.14 -5.55 31.09
N ALA A 347 14.78 -6.83 31.18
CA ALA A 347 15.72 -7.94 31.10
C ALA A 347 16.44 -8.03 29.75
N GLU A 348 15.76 -7.62 28.66
CA GLU A 348 16.33 -7.50 27.31
C GLU A 348 16.99 -6.13 27.05
N GLY A 349 17.16 -5.31 28.10
CA GLY A 349 17.76 -3.97 28.01
C GLY A 349 16.87 -2.94 27.30
N ILE A 350 15.55 -3.09 27.37
CA ILE A 350 14.56 -2.18 26.79
C ILE A 350 13.78 -1.52 27.92
N GLU A 351 13.95 -0.20 28.10
CA GLU A 351 13.09 0.59 28.98
C GLU A 351 11.81 0.98 28.23
N LEU A 352 10.65 0.78 28.86
CA LEU A 352 9.34 1.17 28.33
C LEU A 352 8.87 2.49 28.95
N SER A 353 8.40 3.40 28.12
CA SER A 353 7.69 4.63 28.50
C SER A 353 6.19 4.38 28.64
N GLU A 354 5.46 5.30 29.28
CA GLU A 354 4.00 5.20 29.43
C GLU A 354 3.27 5.06 28.09
N SER A 355 3.72 5.75 27.03
CA SER A 355 3.13 5.65 25.69
C SER A 355 3.42 4.32 24.98
N ASP A 356 4.43 3.55 25.40
CA ASP A 356 4.72 2.27 24.75
C ASP A 356 3.66 1.22 25.11
N TYR A 357 3.13 1.25 26.35
CA TYR A 357 2.05 0.35 26.80
C TYR A 357 0.78 0.47 25.96
N GLU A 358 0.42 1.68 25.56
CA GLU A 358 -0.73 1.98 24.67
C GLU A 358 -0.58 1.40 23.25
N THR A 359 0.63 0.97 22.88
CA THR A 359 0.98 0.48 21.53
C THR A 359 1.42 -0.98 21.50
N LEU A 360 1.43 -1.67 22.65
CA LEU A 360 1.80 -3.08 22.73
C LEU A 360 0.81 -3.92 21.91
N LYS A 361 1.34 -4.69 20.96
CA LYS A 361 0.61 -5.78 20.32
C LYS A 361 0.99 -7.10 20.97
N PHE A 362 0.13 -8.10 20.88
CA PHE A 362 0.47 -9.45 21.35
C PHE A 362 -0.20 -10.52 20.48
N TYR A 363 0.32 -11.75 20.58
CA TYR A 363 -0.31 -12.95 20.06
C TYR A 363 0.02 -14.14 20.98
N LEU A 364 -0.71 -15.25 20.82
CA LEU A 364 -0.48 -16.49 21.55
C LEU A 364 0.29 -17.48 20.67
N ASP A 365 1.33 -18.11 21.21
CA ASP A 365 2.14 -19.13 20.53
C ASP A 365 2.33 -20.34 21.45
N GLY A 366 1.56 -21.40 21.20
CA GLY A 366 1.51 -22.55 22.09
C GLY A 366 1.12 -22.18 23.53
N ASP A 367 2.00 -22.42 24.51
CA ASP A 367 1.78 -22.09 25.91
C ASP A 367 2.19 -20.66 26.30
N LYS A 368 2.58 -19.81 25.34
CA LYS A 368 3.20 -18.50 25.59
C LYS A 368 2.39 -17.33 25.07
N VAL A 369 2.51 -16.20 25.78
CA VAL A 369 2.12 -14.89 25.26
C VAL A 369 3.35 -14.18 24.70
N VAL A 370 3.32 -13.80 23.43
CA VAL A 370 4.37 -13.03 22.77
C VAL A 370 3.91 -11.58 22.66
N ILE A 371 4.72 -10.63 23.15
CA ILE A 371 4.39 -9.20 23.23
C ILE A 371 5.36 -8.41 22.37
N ILE A 372 4.87 -7.55 21.49
CA ILE A 372 5.67 -6.74 20.56
C ILE A 372 5.47 -5.26 20.91
N GLY A 373 6.58 -4.57 21.19
CA GLY A 373 6.60 -3.14 21.47
C GLY A 373 6.76 -2.27 20.23
N ALA A 374 6.55 -0.96 20.36
CA ALA A 374 6.56 0.01 19.25
C ALA A 374 7.87 0.03 18.43
N SER A 375 8.99 -0.42 19.01
CA SER A 375 10.28 -0.56 18.34
C SER A 375 10.40 -1.77 17.39
N GLY A 376 9.34 -2.57 17.24
CA GLY A 376 9.35 -3.82 16.46
C GLY A 376 10.09 -4.98 17.14
N LYS A 377 10.70 -4.75 18.30
CA LYS A 377 11.30 -5.82 19.12
C LYS A 377 10.18 -6.68 19.72
N ALA A 378 10.16 -7.96 19.36
CA ALA A 378 9.32 -8.97 19.97
C ALA A 378 9.98 -9.49 21.26
N TYR A 379 9.20 -9.54 22.34
CA TYR A 379 9.54 -10.22 23.58
C TYR A 379 8.71 -11.50 23.70
N ILE A 380 9.39 -12.64 23.86
CA ILE A 380 8.75 -13.94 24.07
C ILE A 380 8.63 -14.14 25.58
N SER A 381 7.40 -14.02 26.11
CA SER A 381 7.20 -14.14 27.53
C SER A 381 7.15 -15.60 28.00
N PRO A 382 7.67 -15.91 29.21
CA PRO A 382 7.36 -17.16 29.91
C PRO A 382 5.94 -17.18 30.50
N ILE A 383 5.09 -16.19 30.18
CA ILE A 383 3.69 -16.12 30.60
C ILE A 383 2.91 -17.28 30.00
N LYS A 384 2.39 -18.14 30.89
CA LYS A 384 1.36 -19.11 30.54
C LYS A 384 0.04 -18.41 30.29
N VAL A 385 -0.63 -18.80 29.20
CA VAL A 385 -2.06 -18.50 28.99
C VAL A 385 -2.84 -18.98 30.22
N SER A 386 -3.79 -18.17 30.71
CA SER A 386 -4.54 -18.56 31.90
C SER A 386 -5.51 -19.71 31.60
N ASP A 387 -5.53 -20.74 32.46
CA ASP A 387 -6.54 -21.83 32.41
C ASP A 387 -7.98 -21.29 32.62
N SER A 388 -8.13 -20.01 32.97
CA SER A 388 -9.36 -19.34 33.37
C SER A 388 -10.17 -18.69 32.23
N VAL A 389 -9.82 -18.86 30.95
CA VAL A 389 -10.68 -18.39 29.82
C VAL A 389 -11.89 -19.33 29.59
N SER A 390 -12.44 -19.84 30.68
CA SER A 390 -13.83 -20.27 30.75
C SER A 390 -14.70 -19.00 30.82
N LEU A 391 -14.91 -18.37 29.67
CA LEU A 391 -16.01 -17.41 29.50
C LEU A 391 -17.30 -18.19 29.70
N GLU A 392 -17.83 -18.12 30.92
CA GLU A 392 -19.09 -18.76 31.30
C GLU A 392 -20.18 -18.31 30.34
N SER A 393 -20.81 -19.26 29.66
CA SER A 393 -22.07 -19.01 28.97
C SER A 393 -23.06 -18.50 30.01
N GLU A 394 -23.62 -17.30 29.80
CA GLU A 394 -24.67 -16.76 30.67
C GLU A 394 -25.74 -17.84 30.90
N GLU A 395 -25.86 -18.31 32.16
CA GLU A 395 -26.80 -19.37 32.48
C GLU A 395 -28.22 -18.93 32.12
N SER A 396 -28.88 -19.70 31.25
CA SER A 396 -30.33 -19.58 31.08
C SER A 396 -30.99 -19.87 32.42
N VAL A 397 -31.53 -18.82 33.06
CA VAL A 397 -32.12 -18.88 34.41
C VAL A 397 -33.05 -20.08 34.55
N SER A 398 -32.65 -21.00 35.43
CA SER A 398 -33.47 -22.12 35.86
C SER A 398 -34.76 -21.63 36.52
N SER A 399 -35.88 -21.77 35.82
CA SER A 399 -37.21 -21.84 36.44
C SER A 399 -37.60 -23.32 36.58
N SER A 400 -37.23 -23.89 37.72
CA SER A 400 -37.61 -25.25 38.12
C SER A 400 -39.13 -25.44 38.15
N GLU A 401 -39.57 -26.63 37.75
CA GLU A 401 -40.96 -27.06 37.59
C GLU A 401 -41.80 -27.09 38.90
N THR A 402 -43.06 -27.53 38.71
CA THR A 402 -44.07 -28.00 39.67
C THR A 402 -45.06 -26.92 40.16
N ARG A 403 -46.39 -27.18 40.17
CA ARG A 403 -47.11 -28.45 39.99
C ARG A 403 -48.52 -28.26 39.41
#